data_AF-A0A0C3AQI7-F1
#
_entry.id   AF-A0A0C3AQI7-F1
#
_cell.length_a   1.000
_cell.length_b   1.000
_cell.length_c   1.000
_cell.angle_alpha   90.00
_cell.angle_beta   90.00
_cell.angle_gamma   90.00
#
_symmetry.space_group_name_H-M   'P 1'
#
loop_
_entity.id
_entity.type
_entity.pdbx_description
1 polymer ?
#
loop_
_entity_poly.entity_id
_entity_poly.type
_entity_poly.pdbx_seq_one_letter_code
_entity_poly.pdbx_strand_id
1 'polypeptide(L)'
;MGIDGGRLGVSVSCLKTADLPSPVQGVHMKPHLVILASDAFKEKSQPNVLAALNKEEGFDSSERYRTTKLLDVLLTRQLGRKNLFQSGKVILNSVNPGLCRSELMKNVPPLTKWTAEEGAKNLLWGSLEDNIPPGSYISSCRVIDPSGYVLSEEGKKIQEKVWNEVGDLLVNVVPEVATVWRM
;
A
#
# COMPACT_ATOMS: atom_id res chain seq x y z
N MET A 1 43.13 -2.87 -13.69
CA MET A 1 42.93 -4.26 -13.19
C MET A 1 42.76 -4.17 -11.69
N GLY A 2 41.66 -4.49 -11.04
CA GLY A 2 40.30 -4.83 -11.42
C GLY A 2 39.42 -4.45 -10.22
N ILE A 3 38.18 -4.04 -10.47
CA ILE A 3 37.22 -3.64 -9.45
C ILE A 3 36.61 -4.92 -8.89
N ASP A 4 36.86 -5.21 -7.61
CA ASP A 4 36.26 -6.36 -6.94
C ASP A 4 34.79 -6.04 -6.63
N GLY A 5 33.90 -6.77 -7.30
CA GLY A 5 32.46 -6.55 -7.28
C GLY A 5 31.85 -6.87 -5.93
N GLY A 6 31.33 -5.84 -5.25
CA GLY A 6 30.56 -5.97 -4.02
C GLY A 6 29.36 -6.90 -4.22
N ARG A 7 29.40 -8.08 -3.59
CA ARG A 7 28.22 -8.92 -3.41
C ARG A 7 27.22 -8.17 -2.53
N LEU A 8 26.10 -7.76 -3.12
CA LEU A 8 24.88 -7.38 -2.41
C LEU A 8 24.55 -8.49 -1.40
N GLY A 9 24.63 -8.18 -0.11
CA GLY A 9 24.31 -9.09 0.97
C GLY A 9 22.81 -9.39 0.96
N VAL A 10 22.41 -10.47 0.29
CA VAL A 10 21.06 -11.02 0.39
C VAL A 10 20.85 -11.48 1.82
N SER A 11 19.87 -10.90 2.52
CA SER A 11 19.53 -11.26 3.90
C SER A 11 19.33 -12.77 4.04
N VAL A 12 19.80 -13.34 5.15
CA VAL A 12 19.55 -14.75 5.53
C VAL A 12 18.05 -15.10 5.52
N SER A 13 17.17 -14.12 5.73
CA SER A 13 15.72 -14.33 5.59
C SER A 13 15.30 -14.59 4.14
N CYS A 14 15.90 -13.91 3.16
CA CYS A 14 15.62 -14.12 1.74
C CYS A 14 16.10 -15.50 1.26
N LEU A 15 17.21 -16.00 1.79
CA LEU A 15 17.70 -17.36 1.49
C LEU A 15 16.74 -18.44 2.01
N LYS A 16 16.23 -18.30 3.24
CA LYS A 16 15.23 -19.24 3.79
C LYS A 16 13.91 -19.24 3.03
N THR A 17 13.50 -18.09 2.49
CA THR A 17 12.31 -18.00 1.63
C THR A 17 12.54 -18.66 0.27
N ALA A 18 13.76 -18.63 -0.27
CA ALA A 18 14.11 -19.28 -1.53
C ALA A 18 14.09 -20.82 -1.44
N ASP A 19 14.30 -21.38 -0.24
CA ASP A 19 14.29 -22.82 0.04
C ASP A 19 12.90 -23.39 0.37
N LEU A 20 11.83 -22.59 0.23
CA LEU A 20 10.47 -23.11 0.42
C LEU A 20 10.15 -24.14 -0.68
N PRO A 21 9.47 -25.25 -0.34
CA PRO A 21 9.07 -26.24 -1.33
C PRO A 21 8.23 -25.57 -2.41
N SER A 22 8.40 -26.02 -3.65
CA SER A 22 7.55 -25.55 -4.75
C SER A 22 6.08 -25.74 -4.36
N PRO A 23 5.21 -24.73 -4.59
CA PRO A 23 3.80 -24.83 -4.26
C PRO A 23 3.21 -26.11 -4.86
N VAL A 24 2.50 -26.89 -4.05
CA VAL A 24 1.83 -28.10 -4.51
C VAL A 24 0.81 -27.71 -5.58
N GLN A 25 0.92 -28.31 -6.77
CA GLN A 25 -0.01 -28.06 -7.87
C GLN A 25 -1.43 -28.44 -7.44
N GLY A 26 -2.35 -27.47 -7.48
CA GLY A 26 -3.75 -27.71 -7.09
C GLY A 26 -4.59 -26.47 -6.87
N VAL A 27 -3.98 -25.29 -6.68
CA VAL A 27 -4.71 -24.03 -6.52
C VAL A 27 -4.23 -23.04 -7.58
N HIS A 28 -5.07 -22.80 -8.59
CA HIS A 28 -4.87 -21.74 -9.56
C HIS A 28 -5.44 -20.44 -8.99
N MET A 29 -4.59 -19.64 -8.38
CA MET A 29 -4.94 -18.28 -7.94
C MET A 29 -4.30 -17.25 -8.86
N LYS A 30 -5.00 -16.13 -9.07
CA LYS A 30 -4.36 -14.98 -9.71
C LYS A 30 -3.29 -14.41 -8.78
N PRO A 31 -2.21 -13.83 -9.32
CA PRO A 31 -1.28 -13.07 -8.49
C PRO A 31 -2.01 -11.88 -7.86
N HIS A 32 -1.79 -11.66 -6.56
CA HIS A 32 -2.37 -10.55 -5.80
C HIS A 32 -1.27 -9.59 -5.34
N LEU A 33 -1.52 -8.30 -5.51
CA LEU A 33 -0.77 -7.22 -4.85
C LEU A 33 -1.69 -6.59 -3.80
N VAL A 34 -1.39 -6.84 -2.53
CA VAL A 34 -2.20 -6.41 -1.39
C VAL A 34 -1.44 -5.38 -0.56
N ILE A 35 -1.97 -4.18 -0.46
CA ILE A 35 -1.34 -3.07 0.26
C ILE A 35 -2.02 -2.86 1.61
N LEU A 36 -1.26 -2.91 2.71
CA LEU A 36 -1.82 -2.68 4.04
C LEU A 36 -2.07 -1.17 4.28
N ALA A 37 -3.34 -0.79 4.39
CA ALA A 37 -3.79 0.59 4.49
C ALA A 37 -4.68 0.83 5.73
N SER A 38 -5.21 2.05 5.87
CA SER A 38 -6.20 2.44 6.89
C SER A 38 -6.83 3.77 6.47
N ASP A 39 -8.07 4.02 6.87
CA ASP A 39 -8.81 5.21 6.41
C ASP A 39 -9.45 6.01 7.55
N ALA A 40 -8.63 6.72 8.30
CA ALA A 40 -9.09 7.70 9.28
C ALA A 40 -8.31 8.99 9.05
N PHE A 41 -8.95 10.10 8.62
CA PHE A 41 -8.23 11.34 8.37
C PHE A 41 -9.01 12.64 8.60
N LYS A 42 -8.24 13.72 8.80
CA LYS A 42 -8.61 15.15 8.74
C LYS A 42 -7.63 15.86 7.81
N GLU A 43 -8.14 16.48 6.75
CA GLU A 43 -7.40 17.02 5.60
C GLU A 43 -6.42 18.16 5.89
N LYS A 44 -5.36 18.23 5.08
CA LYS A 44 -4.52 19.44 4.88
C LYS A 44 -4.06 19.50 3.41
N SER A 45 -4.59 20.47 2.65
CA SER A 45 -4.17 20.70 1.26
C SER A 45 -2.86 21.49 1.20
N GLN A 46 -1.90 21.06 0.37
CA GLN A 46 -0.58 21.70 0.19
C GLN A 46 -0.14 21.69 -1.29
N PRO A 47 0.67 22.68 -1.75
CA PRO A 47 1.12 22.79 -3.15
C PRO A 47 2.06 21.68 -3.64
N ASN A 48 2.91 21.12 -2.78
CA ASN A 48 3.68 19.89 -3.05
C ASN A 48 3.48 18.98 -1.84
N VAL A 49 2.77 17.88 -2.03
CA VAL A 49 2.30 17.04 -0.91
C VAL A 49 3.51 16.38 -0.26
N LEU A 50 4.33 15.65 -1.01
CA LEU A 50 5.46 14.91 -0.45
C LEU A 50 6.51 15.84 0.20
N ALA A 51 6.85 16.95 -0.45
CA ALA A 51 7.79 17.91 0.12
C ALA A 51 7.25 18.59 1.38
N ALA A 52 5.93 18.87 1.45
CA ALA A 52 5.31 19.39 2.67
C ALA A 52 5.30 18.35 3.79
N LEU A 53 5.08 17.07 3.48
CA LEU A 53 5.16 15.99 4.46
C LEU A 53 6.59 15.72 4.96
N ASN A 54 7.61 16.15 4.21
CA ASN A 54 9.02 16.00 4.59
C ASN A 54 9.57 17.16 5.46
N LYS A 55 8.75 18.17 5.77
CA LYS A 55 9.10 19.26 6.67
C LYS A 55 8.91 18.84 8.13
N GLU A 56 9.83 19.26 8.99
CA GLU A 56 9.73 19.04 10.44
C GLU A 56 8.63 19.92 11.05
N GLU A 57 8.43 21.12 10.48
CA GLU A 57 7.41 22.06 10.95
C GLU A 57 6.00 21.46 10.84
N GLY A 58 5.32 21.37 11.98
CA GLY A 58 3.96 20.83 12.03
C GLY A 58 3.87 19.31 11.95
N PHE A 59 4.99 18.59 12.14
CA PHE A 59 5.00 17.14 12.29
C PHE A 59 4.23 16.71 13.55
N ASP A 60 3.18 15.93 13.36
CA ASP A 60 2.51 15.16 14.40
C ASP A 60 2.57 13.68 14.02
N SER A 61 3.14 12.84 14.88
CA SER A 61 3.37 11.43 14.57
C SER A 61 2.09 10.66 14.25
N SER A 62 0.99 10.98 14.95
CA SER A 62 -0.30 10.31 14.78
C SER A 62 -0.96 10.74 13.47
N GLU A 63 -0.90 12.02 13.13
CA GLU A 63 -1.35 12.56 11.85
C GLU A 63 -0.51 12.00 10.71
N ARG A 64 0.83 12.01 10.82
CA ARG A 64 1.70 11.52 9.76
C ARG A 64 1.45 10.05 9.44
N TYR A 65 1.21 9.23 10.46
CA TYR A 65 0.80 7.84 10.28
C TYR A 65 -0.50 7.74 9.48
N ARG A 66 -1.55 8.48 9.90
CA ARG A 66 -2.84 8.51 9.19
C ARG A 66 -2.69 8.99 7.75
N THR A 67 -1.93 10.05 7.54
CA THR A 67 -1.63 10.59 6.21
C THR A 67 -0.95 9.55 5.33
N THR A 68 0.07 8.85 5.84
CA THR A 68 0.77 7.79 5.09
C THR A 68 -0.18 6.67 4.70
N LYS A 69 -1.08 6.26 5.61
CA LYS A 69 -2.09 5.23 5.33
C LYS A 69 -3.13 5.67 4.29
N LEU A 70 -3.47 6.96 4.26
CA LEU A 70 -4.30 7.53 3.20
C LEU A 70 -3.57 7.51 1.84
N LEU A 71 -2.27 7.84 1.81
CA LEU A 71 -1.48 7.76 0.58
C LEU A 71 -1.47 6.33 0.01
N ASP A 72 -1.39 5.30 0.86
CA ASP A 72 -1.51 3.90 0.43
C ASP A 72 -2.82 3.64 -0.33
N VAL A 73 -3.96 4.14 0.19
CA VAL A 73 -5.27 4.01 -0.48
C VAL A 73 -5.30 4.77 -1.81
N LEU A 74 -4.87 6.03 -1.83
CA LEU A 74 -4.86 6.86 -3.03
C LEU A 74 -3.96 6.28 -4.12
N LEU A 75 -2.74 5.88 -3.77
CA LEU A 75 -1.78 5.28 -4.70
C LEU A 75 -2.28 3.93 -5.21
N THR A 76 -2.88 3.10 -4.36
CA THR A 76 -3.47 1.81 -4.78
C THR A 76 -4.60 2.03 -5.78
N ARG A 77 -5.48 3.00 -5.53
CA ARG A 77 -6.56 3.37 -6.47
C ARG A 77 -6.03 3.89 -7.80
N GLN A 78 -4.98 4.71 -7.78
CA GLN A 78 -4.37 5.23 -9.00
C GLN A 78 -3.67 4.13 -9.79
N LEU A 79 -2.91 3.27 -9.11
CA LEU A 79 -2.24 2.12 -9.70
C LEU A 79 -3.27 1.16 -10.34
N GLY A 80 -4.42 0.98 -9.71
CA GLY A 80 -5.53 0.17 -10.23
C GLY A 80 -6.05 0.61 -11.59
N ARG A 81 -5.84 1.88 -12.01
CA ARG A 81 -6.23 2.38 -13.33
C ARG A 81 -5.33 1.88 -14.46
N LYS A 82 -4.17 1.28 -14.15
CA LYS A 82 -3.22 0.79 -15.16
C LYS A 82 -3.72 -0.50 -15.83
N ASN A 83 -3.39 -0.66 -17.11
CA ASN A 83 -3.85 -1.76 -17.95
C ASN A 83 -3.57 -3.16 -17.37
N LEU A 84 -2.42 -3.32 -16.67
CA LEU A 84 -2.07 -4.58 -15.99
C LEU A 84 -3.19 -5.04 -15.05
N PHE A 85 -3.70 -4.14 -14.22
CA PHE A 85 -4.73 -4.47 -13.24
C PHE A 85 -6.14 -4.47 -13.86
N GLN A 86 -6.41 -3.55 -14.78
CA GLN A 86 -7.69 -3.52 -15.52
C GLN A 86 -7.91 -4.78 -16.36
N SER A 87 -6.84 -5.44 -16.83
CA SER A 87 -6.94 -6.72 -17.53
C SER A 87 -7.35 -7.90 -16.64
N GLY A 88 -7.36 -7.73 -15.31
CA GLY A 88 -7.67 -8.79 -14.35
C GLY A 88 -6.58 -9.87 -14.23
N LYS A 89 -5.39 -9.65 -14.81
CA LYS A 89 -4.23 -10.54 -14.71
C LYS A 89 -3.58 -10.54 -13.33
N VAL A 90 -3.64 -9.40 -12.65
CA VAL A 90 -3.16 -9.20 -11.27
C VAL A 90 -4.28 -8.53 -10.49
N ILE A 91 -4.63 -9.09 -9.33
CA ILE A 91 -5.61 -8.49 -8.43
C ILE A 91 -4.88 -7.47 -7.55
N LEU A 92 -5.40 -6.24 -7.48
CA LEU A 92 -4.81 -5.17 -6.69
C LEU A 92 -5.85 -4.61 -5.74
N ASN A 93 -5.50 -4.56 -4.45
CA ASN A 93 -6.35 -3.99 -3.43
C ASN A 93 -5.55 -3.42 -2.27
N SER A 94 -6.23 -2.60 -1.47
CA SER A 94 -5.73 -2.10 -0.19
C SER A 94 -6.59 -2.63 0.94
N VAL A 95 -5.97 -3.01 2.06
CA VAL A 95 -6.63 -3.70 3.18
C VAL A 95 -6.46 -2.91 4.45
N ASN A 96 -7.57 -2.61 5.12
CA ASN A 96 -7.59 -2.19 6.51
C ASN A 96 -7.80 -3.41 7.43
N PRO A 97 -6.83 -3.75 8.29
CA PRO A 97 -6.98 -4.85 9.24
C PRO A 97 -7.87 -4.50 10.44
N GLY A 98 -8.29 -3.24 10.56
CA GLY A 98 -8.95 -2.70 11.75
C GLY A 98 -7.96 -2.42 12.89
N LEU A 99 -8.52 -1.99 14.02
CA LEU A 99 -7.74 -1.70 15.23
C LEU A 99 -7.25 -3.01 15.86
N CYS A 100 -6.02 -3.41 15.57
CA CYS A 100 -5.44 -4.65 16.05
C CYS A 100 -4.60 -4.45 17.31
N ARG A 101 -4.54 -5.48 18.17
CA ARG A 101 -3.58 -5.58 19.27
C ARG A 101 -2.19 -5.85 18.70
N SER A 102 -1.40 -4.79 18.58
CA SER A 102 -0.01 -4.83 18.14
C SER A 102 0.82 -3.77 18.88
N GLU A 103 2.14 -3.84 18.74
CA GLU A 103 3.06 -2.83 19.30
C GLU A 103 2.76 -1.40 18.83
N LEU A 104 2.23 -1.26 17.61
CA LEU A 104 1.78 0.04 17.08
C LEU A 104 0.71 0.68 17.96
N MET A 105 -0.14 -0.14 18.58
CA MET A 105 -1.28 0.31 19.36
C MET A 105 -1.06 0.15 20.87
N LYS A 106 0.15 -0.12 21.36
CA LYS A 106 0.42 -0.49 22.77
C LYS A 106 -0.20 0.44 23.83
N ASN A 107 -0.37 1.73 23.52
CA ASN A 107 -0.94 2.73 24.44
C ASN A 107 -2.48 2.83 24.41
N VAL A 108 -3.16 2.09 23.54
CA VAL A 108 -4.63 2.08 23.45
C VAL A 108 -5.21 0.91 24.26
N PRO A 109 -6.27 1.11 25.07
CA PRO A 109 -6.86 0.02 25.84
C PRO A 109 -7.27 -1.20 24.97
N PRO A 110 -7.10 -2.44 25.48
CA PRO A 110 -7.30 -3.66 24.67
C PRO A 110 -8.76 -4.01 24.36
N LEU A 111 -9.72 -3.38 25.07
CA LEU A 111 -11.16 -3.64 24.94
C LEU A 111 -11.76 -3.16 23.59
N THR A 112 -11.03 -2.34 22.83
CA THR A 112 -11.49 -1.79 21.54
C THR A 112 -10.77 -2.37 20.33
N LYS A 113 -10.03 -3.48 20.51
CA LYS A 113 -9.13 -4.03 19.49
C LYS A 113 -9.38 -5.49 19.18
N TRP A 114 -9.32 -5.79 17.89
CA TRP A 114 -9.14 -7.14 17.36
C TRP A 114 -7.79 -7.72 17.78
N THR A 115 -7.70 -9.04 17.88
CA THR A 115 -6.42 -9.73 17.86
C THR A 115 -5.72 -9.53 16.51
N ALA A 116 -4.40 -9.70 16.47
CA ALA A 116 -3.66 -9.67 15.20
C ALA A 116 -4.16 -10.74 14.23
N GLU A 117 -4.57 -11.90 14.74
CA GLU A 117 -5.16 -13.00 13.95
C GLU A 117 -6.50 -12.60 13.32
N GLU A 118 -7.39 -11.96 14.09
CA GLU A 118 -8.65 -11.44 13.55
C GLU A 118 -8.41 -10.36 12.49
N GLY A 119 -7.46 -9.45 12.71
CA GLY A 119 -7.08 -8.44 11.72
C GLY A 119 -6.53 -9.05 10.43
N ALA A 120 -5.70 -10.10 10.55
CA ALA A 120 -5.09 -10.81 9.43
C ALA A 120 -6.13 -11.47 8.52
N LYS A 121 -7.36 -11.74 8.98
CA LYS A 121 -8.44 -12.26 8.13
C LYS A 121 -8.76 -11.31 6.97
N ASN A 122 -8.68 -10.00 7.17
CA ASN A 122 -8.86 -9.04 6.09
C ASN A 122 -7.75 -9.15 5.04
N LEU A 123 -6.51 -9.33 5.50
CA LEU A 123 -5.34 -9.47 4.63
C LEU A 123 -5.42 -10.76 3.82
N LEU A 124 -5.76 -11.88 4.47
CA LEU A 124 -5.97 -13.16 3.81
C LEU A 124 -7.11 -13.09 2.81
N TRP A 125 -8.25 -12.51 3.18
CA TRP A 125 -9.39 -12.36 2.27
C TRP A 125 -9.00 -11.55 1.02
N GLY A 126 -8.33 -10.41 1.20
CA GLY A 126 -7.81 -9.61 0.09
C GLY A 126 -6.72 -10.28 -0.74
N SER A 127 -6.09 -11.34 -0.23
CA SER A 127 -5.07 -12.13 -0.94
C SER A 127 -5.64 -13.37 -1.63
N LEU A 128 -6.87 -13.78 -1.31
CA LEU A 128 -7.47 -15.04 -1.75
C LEU A 128 -8.68 -14.85 -2.69
N GLU A 129 -9.31 -13.66 -2.72
CA GLU A 129 -10.49 -13.40 -3.55
C GLU A 129 -10.14 -12.84 -4.94
N ASP A 130 -10.35 -13.66 -5.98
CA ASP A 130 -10.03 -13.31 -7.36
C ASP A 130 -10.99 -12.27 -8.00
N ASN A 131 -12.14 -12.01 -7.37
CA ASN A 131 -13.18 -11.12 -7.90
C ASN A 131 -13.18 -9.73 -7.24
N ILE A 132 -12.00 -9.22 -6.89
CA ILE A 132 -11.85 -7.85 -6.37
C ILE A 132 -11.61 -6.87 -7.52
N PRO A 133 -12.41 -5.79 -7.65
CA PRO A 133 -12.13 -4.73 -8.61
C PRO A 133 -10.76 -4.08 -8.34
N PRO A 134 -9.99 -3.74 -9.40
CA PRO A 134 -8.68 -3.12 -9.24
C PRO A 134 -8.70 -1.83 -8.42
N GLY A 135 -7.81 -1.73 -7.44
CA GLY A 135 -7.68 -0.54 -6.60
C GLY A 135 -8.75 -0.42 -5.51
N SER A 136 -9.54 -1.48 -5.27
CA SER A 136 -10.54 -1.51 -4.20
C SER A 136 -9.91 -1.39 -2.81
N TYR A 137 -10.73 -0.88 -1.88
CA TYR A 137 -10.43 -0.83 -0.46
C TYR A 137 -11.23 -1.91 0.28
N ILE A 138 -10.58 -2.61 1.20
CA ILE A 138 -11.12 -3.77 1.89
C ILE A 138 -11.13 -3.49 3.39
N SER A 139 -12.26 -3.79 4.01
CA SER A 139 -12.41 -3.83 5.46
C SER A 139 -13.55 -4.78 5.81
N SER A 140 -13.40 -5.48 6.93
CA SER A 140 -14.33 -6.52 7.37
C SER A 140 -14.56 -7.62 6.32
N CYS A 141 -13.48 -8.06 5.65
CA CYS A 141 -13.47 -9.13 4.64
C CYS A 141 -14.44 -8.89 3.48
N ARG A 142 -14.56 -7.64 3.06
CA ARG A 142 -15.37 -7.23 1.90
C ARG A 142 -14.80 -5.97 1.29
N VAL A 143 -15.09 -5.78 0.01
CA VAL A 143 -14.88 -4.49 -0.65
C VAL A 143 -15.86 -3.48 -0.05
N ILE A 144 -15.33 -2.35 0.41
CA ILE A 144 -16.13 -1.22 0.88
C ILE A 144 -15.64 0.06 0.22
N ASP A 145 -16.50 1.08 0.23
CA ASP A 145 -16.08 2.42 -0.12
C ASP A 145 -15.05 2.93 0.91
N PRO A 146 -13.96 3.57 0.44
CA PRO A 146 -13.11 4.36 1.31
C PRO A 146 -13.87 5.61 1.80
N SER A 147 -13.20 6.46 2.56
CA SER A 147 -13.76 7.69 3.11
C SER A 147 -14.30 8.60 2.00
N GLY A 148 -15.31 9.39 2.36
CA GLY A 148 -15.92 10.35 1.44
C GLY A 148 -14.89 11.32 0.84
N TYR A 149 -13.81 11.63 1.56
CA TYR A 149 -12.70 12.43 1.02
C TYR A 149 -12.04 11.73 -0.17
N VAL A 150 -11.65 10.46 -0.04
CA VAL A 150 -11.02 9.69 -1.13
C VAL A 150 -11.91 9.65 -2.38
N LEU A 151 -13.23 9.65 -2.20
CA LEU A 151 -14.21 9.65 -3.28
C LEU A 151 -14.55 11.04 -3.83
N SER A 152 -14.22 12.10 -3.08
CA SER A 152 -14.49 13.49 -3.46
C SER A 152 -13.65 13.95 -4.65
N GLU A 153 -14.07 15.05 -5.28
CA GLU A 153 -13.28 15.69 -6.35
C GLU A 153 -11.91 16.19 -5.86
N GLU A 154 -11.81 16.61 -4.60
CA GLU A 154 -10.52 16.99 -4.02
C GLU A 154 -9.61 15.76 -3.83
N GLY A 155 -10.15 14.68 -3.29
CA GLY A 155 -9.41 13.41 -3.13
C GLY A 155 -8.89 12.87 -4.45
N LYS A 156 -9.69 12.92 -5.53
CA LYS A 156 -9.26 12.54 -6.88
C LYS A 156 -8.10 13.41 -7.39
N LYS A 157 -8.18 14.74 -7.18
CA LYS A 157 -7.09 15.66 -7.56
C LYS A 157 -5.80 15.37 -6.79
N ILE A 158 -5.90 15.13 -5.48
CA ILE A 158 -4.76 14.77 -4.65
C ILE A 158 -4.19 13.40 -5.02
N GLN A 159 -5.05 12.43 -5.35
CA GLN A 159 -4.64 11.12 -5.83
C GLN A 159 -3.71 11.22 -7.05
N GLU A 160 -4.14 11.96 -8.08
CA GLU A 160 -3.37 12.14 -9.31
C GLU A 160 -2.10 12.96 -9.07
N LYS A 161 -2.18 13.99 -8.23
CA LYS A 161 -1.04 14.81 -7.85
C LYS A 161 0.04 14.00 -7.14
N VAL A 162 -0.31 13.26 -6.09
CA VAL A 162 0.64 12.43 -5.33
C VAL A 162 1.26 11.38 -6.24
N TRP A 163 0.48 10.76 -7.13
CA TRP A 163 1.02 9.80 -8.10
C TRP A 163 2.10 10.42 -8.99
N ASN A 164 1.85 11.62 -9.50
CA ASN A 164 2.84 12.33 -10.31
C ASN A 164 4.07 12.73 -9.49
N GLU A 165 3.89 13.26 -8.26
CA GLU A 165 5.00 13.61 -7.37
C GLU A 165 5.89 12.40 -7.03
N VAL A 166 5.29 11.23 -6.76
CA VAL A 166 6.04 9.97 -6.54
C VAL A 166 6.81 9.60 -7.80
N GLY A 167 6.18 9.68 -8.97
CA GLY A 167 6.81 9.39 -10.25
C GLY A 167 8.01 10.28 -10.55
N ASP A 168 7.84 11.59 -10.41
CA ASP A 168 8.88 12.57 -10.63
C ASP A 168 10.06 12.37 -9.68
N LEU A 169 9.77 12.08 -8.40
CA LEU A 169 10.79 11.76 -7.41
C LEU A 169 11.55 10.47 -7.78
N LEU A 170 10.84 9.40 -8.13
CA LEU A 170 11.47 8.13 -8.52
C LEU A 170 12.33 8.29 -9.77
N VAL A 171 11.86 9.01 -10.78
CA VAL A 171 12.63 9.28 -12.01
C VAL A 171 13.85 10.15 -11.74
N ASN A 172 13.76 11.09 -10.82
CA ASN A 172 14.90 11.92 -10.43
C ASN A 172 16.00 11.07 -9.74
N VAL A 173 15.60 10.14 -8.86
CA VAL A 173 16.55 9.30 -8.10
C VAL A 173 17.05 8.11 -8.91
N VAL A 174 16.19 7.51 -9.73
CA VAL A 174 16.45 6.31 -10.56
C VAL A 174 15.87 6.53 -11.96
N PRO A 175 16.59 7.22 -12.87
CA PRO A 175 16.08 7.61 -14.19
C PRO A 175 15.52 6.46 -15.05
N GLU A 176 16.03 5.24 -14.86
CA GLU A 176 15.61 4.03 -15.58
C GLU A 176 14.12 3.70 -15.35
N VAL A 177 13.57 4.08 -14.18
CA VAL A 177 12.16 3.87 -13.80
C VAL A 177 11.21 4.64 -14.72
N ALA A 178 11.67 5.69 -15.40
CA ALA A 178 10.83 6.48 -16.31
C ALA A 178 10.16 5.62 -17.40
N THR A 179 10.83 4.56 -17.85
CA THR A 179 10.30 3.62 -18.85
C THR A 179 9.11 2.82 -18.33
N VAL A 180 9.08 2.50 -17.03
CA VAL A 180 8.02 1.71 -16.39
C VAL A 180 6.91 2.62 -15.85
N TRP A 181 7.25 3.78 -15.28
CA TRP A 181 6.28 4.67 -14.63
C TRP A 181 5.34 5.39 -15.61
N ARG A 182 5.85 5.73 -16.80
CA ARG A 182 5.11 6.47 -17.84
C ARG A 182 4.25 5.58 -18.75
N MET A 183 4.41 4.25 -18.67
CA MET A 183 3.52 3.27 -19.31
C MET A 183 2.17 3.21 -18.62
#